data_AF-A0A2K3DJQ7-F1
#
_entry.id   AF-A0A2K3DJQ7-F1
#
_cell.length_a   1.000
_cell.length_b   1.000
_cell.length_c   1.000
_cell.angle_alpha   90.00
_cell.angle_beta   90.00
_cell.angle_gamma   90.00
#
_symmetry.space_group_name_H-M   'P 1'
#
loop_
_entity.id
_entity.type
_entity.pdbx_description
1 polymer ?
#
loop_
_entity_poly.entity_id
_entity_poly.type
_entity_poly.pdbx_seq_one_letter_code
_entity_poly.pdbx_strand_id
1 'polypeptide(L)' 'MVQPWNFCFVFLHPSSVLLERKPDCLVFNELMHTTRTYARDATAIEARWLPELAPAFFAAKASAATAGVSAAGAAR' A
#
# COMPACT_ATOMS: atom_id res chain seq x y z
N MET A 1 -3.05 -0.78 -28.15
CA MET A 1 -4.05 -1.63 -27.47
C MET A 1 -3.74 -1.60 -25.97
N VAL A 2 -4.01 -0.46 -25.32
CA VAL A 2 -3.75 -0.27 -23.88
C VAL A 2 -5.06 -0.57 -23.17
N GLN A 3 -5.08 -1.66 -22.41
CA GLN A 3 -6.29 -2.13 -21.74
C GLN A 3 -6.74 -1.09 -20.70
N PRO A 4 -8.01 -0.65 -20.74
CA PRO A 4 -8.56 0.27 -19.76
C PRO A 4 -8.86 -0.49 -18.47
N TRP A 5 -8.56 0.13 -17.32
CA TRP A 5 -8.84 -0.37 -15.97
C TRP A 5 -8.20 -1.71 -15.63
N ASN A 6 -6.96 -1.73 -15.12
CA ASN A 6 -6.51 -2.92 -14.40
C ASN A 6 -5.59 -2.55 -13.24
N PHE A 7 -6.06 -2.83 -12.03
CA PHE A 7 -5.19 -2.93 -10.86
C PHE A 7 -3.97 -3.79 -11.23
N CYS A 8 -2.76 -3.25 -11.08
CA CYS A 8 -1.54 -3.97 -11.38
C CYS A 8 -1.21 -4.85 -10.17
N PHE A 9 -1.55 -6.15 -10.25
CA PHE A 9 -1.14 -7.12 -9.25
C PHE A 9 0.38 -7.29 -9.30
N VAL A 10 1.03 -7.01 -8.17
CA VAL A 10 2.48 -7.15 -8.02
C VAL A 10 2.76 -8.29 -7.06
N PHE A 11 3.72 -9.15 -7.44
CA PHE A 11 4.17 -10.26 -6.62
C PHE A 11 5.50 -9.90 -5.93
N LEU A 12 5.74 -10.42 -4.74
CA LEU A 12 7.08 -10.38 -4.16
C LEU A 12 7.99 -11.34 -4.93
N HIS A 13 9.18 -10.86 -5.27
CA HIS A 13 10.17 -11.70 -5.95
C HIS A 13 10.58 -12.89 -5.05
N PRO A 14 10.74 -14.12 -5.57
CA PRO A 14 11.08 -15.33 -4.80
C PRO A 14 12.39 -15.21 -3.98
N SER A 15 13.29 -14.30 -4.37
CA SER A 15 14.52 -14.02 -3.61
C SER A 15 14.31 -13.09 -2.41
N SER A 16 13.11 -12.54 -2.20
CA SER A 16 12.84 -11.63 -1.09
C SER A 16 12.66 -12.42 0.22
N VAL A 17 13.34 -11.96 1.28
CA VAL A 17 13.22 -12.52 2.64
C VAL A 17 11.80 -12.33 3.22
N LEU A 18 11.02 -11.40 2.68
CA LEU A 18 9.64 -11.11 3.09
C LEU A 18 8.61 -12.13 2.58
N LEU A 19 9.03 -13.24 1.96
CA LEU A 19 8.09 -14.31 1.60
C LEU A 19 7.57 -15.08 2.83
N GLU A 20 8.41 -15.22 3.85
CA GLU A 20 8.06 -15.93 5.09
C GLU A 20 7.32 -15.05 6.10
N ARG A 21 7.54 -13.73 6.02
CA ARG A 21 6.88 -12.74 6.86
C ARG A 21 6.02 -11.86 5.95
N LYS A 22 4.69 -12.03 6.02
CA LYS A 22 3.73 -11.16 5.32
C LYS A 22 3.42 -9.95 6.20
N PRO A 23 4.05 -8.79 5.97
CA PRO A 23 3.66 -7.55 6.65
C PRO A 23 2.34 -7.03 6.07
N ASP A 24 1.62 -6.24 6.86
CA ASP A 24 0.39 -5.57 6.41
C ASP A 24 0.67 -4.48 5.38
N CYS A 25 1.85 -3.85 5.44
CA CYS A 25 2.28 -2.81 4.52
C CYS A 25 3.75 -2.97 4.14
N LEU A 26 4.08 -2.68 2.88
CA LEU A 26 5.43 -2.76 2.35
C LEU A 26 5.70 -1.65 1.35
N VAL A 27 6.96 -1.26 1.22
CA VAL A 27 7.47 -0.37 0.18
C VAL A 27 8.50 -1.13 -0.65
N PHE A 28 8.46 -0.95 -1.97
CA PHE A 28 9.42 -1.54 -2.91
C PHE A 28 10.21 -0.45 -3.63
N ASN A 29 11.43 -0.76 -4.03
CA ASN A 29 12.28 0.17 -4.76
C ASN A 29 12.02 0.13 -6.27
N GLU A 30 11.87 -1.07 -6.83
CA GLU A 30 11.73 -1.27 -8.27
C GLU A 30 10.64 -2.28 -8.63
N LEU A 31 10.04 -2.10 -9.82
CA LEU A 31 9.15 -3.07 -10.44
C LEU A 31 9.83 -3.70 -11.65
N MET A 32 10.01 -5.02 -11.62
CA MET A 32 10.44 -5.80 -12.77
C MET A 32 9.24 -6.35 -13.50
N HIS A 33 9.02 -5.86 -14.72
CA HIS A 33 8.00 -6.39 -15.61
C HIS A 33 8.60 -7.50 -16.48
N THR A 34 8.27 -8.74 -16.14
CA THR A 34 8.66 -9.92 -16.92
C THR A 34 7.40 -10.65 -17.37
N THR A 35 7.30 -11.98 -17.16
CA THR A 35 6.04 -12.73 -17.33
C THR A 35 5.00 -12.35 -16.27
N ARG A 36 5.46 -11.94 -15.08
CA ARG A 36 4.64 -11.32 -14.03
C ARG A 36 5.39 -10.09 -13.52
N THR A 37 4.64 -9.13 -12.99
CA THR A 37 5.24 -7.95 -12.36
C THR A 37 5.70 -8.31 -10.96
N TYR A 38 7.00 -8.20 -10.70
CA TYR A 38 7.60 -8.49 -9.40
C TYR A 38 8.16 -7.22 -8.75
N ALA A 39 7.90 -7.04 -7.46
CA ALA A 39 8.56 -6.05 -6.62
C ALA A 39 9.93 -6.57 -6.17
N ARG A 40 10.98 -5.77 -6.44
CA ARG A 40 12.33 -5.97 -5.90
C ARG A 40 12.62 -4.98 -4.77
N ASP A 41 13.48 -5.43 -3.86
CA ASP A 41 13.94 -4.66 -2.69
C ASP A 41 12.75 -4.14 -1.87
N ALA A 42 11.90 -5.07 -1.47
CA ALA A 42 10.73 -4.81 -0.65
C ALA A 42 11.10 -4.76 0.83
N THR A 43 10.65 -3.72 1.53
CA THR A 43 10.85 -3.52 2.97
C THR A 43 9.49 -3.40 3.67
N ALA A 44 9.34 -4.07 4.81
CA ALA A 44 8.14 -3.97 5.63
C ALA A 44 8.11 -2.61 6.34
N ILE A 45 6.96 -1.95 6.30
CA ILE A 45 6.78 -0.65 6.94
C ILE A 45 5.47 -0.61 7.72
N GLU A 46 5.36 0.33 8.66
CA GLU A 46 4.09 0.64 9.31
C GLU A 46 3.38 1.77 8.57
N ALA A 47 2.09 1.60 8.28
CA ALA A 47 1.30 2.59 7.54
C ALA A 47 1.26 3.96 8.23
N ARG A 48 1.47 4.01 9.55
CA ARG A 48 1.49 5.25 10.35
C ARG A 48 2.67 6.18 10.02
N TRP A 49 3.76 5.65 9.44
CA TRP A 49 4.93 6.47 9.09
C TRP A 49 4.71 7.29 7.82
N LEU A 50 3.78 6.88 6.95
CA LEU A 50 3.56 7.51 5.65
C LEU A 50 3.03 8.95 5.76
N PRO A 51 2.03 9.26 6.62
CA PRO A 51 1.59 10.64 6.83
C PRO A 51 2.65 11.54 7.45
N GLU A 52 3.52 10.99 8.31
CA GLU A 52 4.62 11.74 8.94
C GLU A 52 5.72 12.09 7.94
N LEU A 53 6.10 11.14 7.06
CA LEU A 53 7.16 11.31 6.06
C LEU A 53 6.74 12.15 4.85
N ALA A 54 5.48 12.01 4.40
CA ALA A 54 4.98 12.72 3.24
C ALA A 54 3.54 13.22 3.44
N PRO A 55 3.35 14.29 4.23
CA PRO A 55 2.02 14.81 4.54
C PRO A 55 1.23 15.18 3.27
N ALA A 56 1.86 15.84 2.30
CA ALA A 56 1.17 16.29 1.08
C ALA A 56 0.62 15.13 0.22
N PHE A 57 1.29 13.98 0.21
CA PHE A 57 0.91 12.83 -0.61
C PHE A 57 -0.15 11.96 0.07
N PHE A 58 -0.06 11.80 1.39
CA PHE A 58 -0.95 10.92 2.15
C PHE A 58 -2.12 11.67 2.83
N ALA A 59 -2.06 12.99 3.02
CA ALA A 59 -3.18 13.77 3.57
C ALA A 59 -4.38 13.85 2.61
N ALA A 60 -4.14 13.86 1.30
CA ALA A 60 -5.21 13.93 0.29
C ALA A 60 -6.12 12.67 0.26
N LYS A 61 -5.67 11.53 0.80
CA LYS A 61 -6.49 10.32 0.96
C LYS A 61 -7.22 10.24 2.31
N ALA A 62 -6.81 11.02 3.30
CA ALA A 62 -7.45 11.04 4.63
C ALA A 62 -8.85 11.70 4.60
N SER A 63 -9.07 12.65 3.68
CA SER A 63 -10.37 13.31 3.49
C SER A 63 -11.43 12.37 2.90
N ALA A 64 -11.05 11.31 2.19
CA ALA A 64 -11.97 10.27 1.71
C ALA A 64 -12.27 9.21 2.78
N ALA A 65 -11.35 8.96 3.72
CA ALA A 65 -11.53 7.97 4.79
C ALA A 65 -12.38 8.49 5.98
N THR A 66 -12.56 9.81 6.11
CA THR A 66 -13.35 10.44 7.19
C THR A 66 -14.87 10.47 6.87
N ALA A 67 -15.34 9.78 5.83
CA ALA A 67 -16.78 9.65 5.51
C ALA A 67 -17.46 8.42 6.16
N GLY A 68 -16.73 7.61 6.95
CA GLY A 68 -17.20 6.31 7.46
C GLY A 68 -17.41 6.19 8.98
N VAL A 69 -17.25 7.25 9.77
CA VAL A 69 -17.56 7.21 11.21
C VAL A 69 -18.53 8.34 11.56
N SER A 70 -19.80 8.15 11.21
CA SER A 70 -20.91 8.90 11.80
C SER A 70 -21.59 8.04 12.87
N ALA A 71 -21.66 8.62 14.07
CA ALA A 71 -22.62 8.38 15.15
C ALA A 71 -22.70 6.96 15.78
N ALA A 72 -22.02 6.80 16.92
CA ALA A 72 -22.48 5.92 17.99
C ALA A 72 -22.07 6.47 19.37
N GLY A 73 -23.05 6.90 20.16
CA GLY A 73 -22.93 6.95 21.63
C GLY A 73 -22.81 8.31 22.31
N ALA A 74 -23.72 9.25 22.03
CA ALA A 74 -24.05 10.32 22.99
C ALA A 74 -25.42 10.02 23.61
N ALA A 75 -25.44 9.13 24.61
CA ALA A 75 -26.57 8.93 25.51
C ALA A 75 -26.07 8.30 26.82
N ARG A 76 -25.79 9.15 27.81
CA ARG A 76 -26.09 8.97 29.24
C ARG A 76 -25.61 10.17 30.05
#